data_AF-A0AAU0VDE8-F1
#
_entry.id   AF-A0AAU0VDE8-F1
#
_cell.length_a   1.000
_cell.length_b   1.000
_cell.length_c   1.000
_cell.angle_alpha   90.00
_cell.angle_beta   90.00
_cell.angle_gamma   90.00
#
_symmetry.space_group_name_H-M   'P 1'
#
loop_
_entity.id
_entity.type
_entity.pdbx_description
1 polymer ?
#
loop_
_entity_poly.entity_id
_entity_poly.type
_entity_poly.pdbx_seq_one_letter_code
_entity_poly.pdbx_strand_id
1 'polypeptide(L)'
;MDPVEKFAAWLRHLHREAKKPSYTEIVRRIRLADPTASVVVSTISETLNGKRLPRWTTVEPIARVLGGPAAVEECLRRWKQADAARTPTATQSDTAPTPDSPAPGPETESAVAGSGTSHSSIAPGGGGEAADPDQGAREDEAPVHAPRRKPTLVWVVGTVTALGVAAAAWGAVTLIDDRNQTPTGGPTAGTPRFESGSYETVLTVNKKSWASPDGNVRIRVPGASTSDGPTLFVTTPSVSCPQTTVAIGDALVVPEASGSSWTRITTLKVWAQDTPNGEPFDMYVQLQVDQGTGRAPEGQECAS
;
A
#
# COMPACT_ATOMS: atom_id res chain seq x y z
N MET A 1 26.47 -8.59 -7.18
CA MET A 1 25.20 -9.27 -6.85
C MET A 1 24.12 -8.23 -6.78
N ASP A 2 23.14 -8.38 -7.66
CA ASP A 2 21.98 -7.50 -7.78
C ASP A 2 21.15 -7.47 -6.46
N PRO A 3 20.66 -6.30 -6.01
CA PRO A 3 19.88 -6.20 -4.77
C PRO A 3 18.59 -7.04 -4.76
N VAL A 4 17.93 -7.22 -5.91
CA VAL A 4 16.75 -8.09 -6.03
C VAL A 4 17.15 -9.56 -5.89
N GLU A 5 18.27 -9.95 -6.49
CA GLU A 5 18.83 -11.30 -6.33
C GLU A 5 19.23 -11.61 -4.87
N LYS A 6 19.83 -10.63 -4.16
CA LYS A 6 20.14 -10.75 -2.72
C LYS A 6 18.88 -10.92 -1.87
N PHE A 7 17.81 -10.18 -2.19
CA PHE A 7 16.52 -10.31 -1.52
C PHE A 7 15.91 -11.70 -1.75
N ALA A 8 15.90 -12.18 -2.99
CA ALA A 8 15.40 -13.52 -3.32
C ALA A 8 16.24 -14.64 -2.65
N ALA A 9 17.56 -14.47 -2.57
CA ALA A 9 18.45 -15.41 -1.87
C ALA A 9 18.13 -15.49 -0.37
N TRP A 10 17.83 -14.35 0.26
CA TRP A 10 17.39 -14.28 1.65
C TRP A 10 16.03 -14.95 1.85
N LEU A 11 15.03 -14.69 0.99
CA LEU A 11 13.73 -15.38 1.05
C LEU A 11 13.88 -16.89 0.90
N ARG A 12 14.77 -17.35 0.01
CA ARG A 12 15.11 -18.78 -0.12
C ARG A 12 15.76 -19.33 1.15
N HIS A 13 16.57 -18.54 1.86
CA HIS A 13 17.14 -18.97 3.13
C HIS A 13 16.07 -19.11 4.22
N LEU A 14 15.18 -18.11 4.34
CA LEU A 14 14.05 -18.15 5.25
C LEU A 14 13.15 -19.38 4.98
N HIS A 15 12.91 -19.68 3.72
CA HIS A 15 12.17 -20.89 3.31
C HIS A 15 12.87 -22.18 3.76
N ARG A 16 14.21 -22.23 3.75
CA ARG A 16 14.98 -23.37 4.26
C ARG A 16 14.88 -23.50 5.79
N GLU A 17 14.99 -22.39 6.51
CA GLU A 17 14.85 -22.38 7.97
C GLU A 17 13.46 -22.84 8.43
N ALA A 18 12.42 -22.49 7.67
CA ALA A 18 11.06 -22.94 7.88
C ALA A 18 10.83 -24.45 7.58
N LYS A 19 11.89 -25.23 7.34
CA LYS A 19 11.86 -26.65 6.92
C LYS A 19 11.32 -26.88 5.50
N LYS A 20 11.43 -25.90 4.62
CA LYS A 20 11.01 -25.99 3.20
C LYS A 20 9.56 -26.48 3.02
N PRO A 21 8.55 -25.81 3.60
CA PRO A 21 7.16 -26.16 3.34
C PRO A 21 6.85 -26.07 1.84
N SER A 22 5.95 -26.92 1.34
CA SER A 22 5.52 -26.83 -0.06
C SER A 22 4.86 -25.47 -0.33
N TYR A 23 4.88 -25.01 -1.58
CA TYR A 23 4.23 -23.74 -1.94
C TYR A 23 2.72 -23.77 -1.69
N THR A 24 2.08 -24.93 -1.85
CA THR A 24 0.67 -25.13 -1.50
C THR A 24 0.40 -24.95 0.00
N GLU A 25 1.30 -25.45 0.85
CA GLU A 25 1.21 -25.27 2.30
C GLU A 25 1.46 -23.82 2.71
N ILE A 26 2.37 -23.10 2.04
CA ILE A 26 2.57 -21.65 2.25
C ILE A 26 1.28 -20.89 1.94
N VAL A 27 0.64 -21.13 0.79
CA VAL A 27 -0.65 -20.51 0.43
C VAL A 27 -1.73 -20.86 1.46
N ARG A 28 -1.80 -22.11 1.89
CA ARG A 28 -2.77 -22.56 2.91
C ARG A 28 -2.60 -21.79 4.22
N ARG A 29 -1.36 -21.62 4.69
CA ARG A 29 -1.04 -20.85 5.90
C ARG A 29 -1.35 -19.37 5.74
N ILE A 30 -1.09 -18.80 4.56
CA ILE A 30 -1.42 -17.40 4.27
C ILE A 30 -2.93 -17.21 4.39
N ARG A 31 -3.75 -18.03 3.73
CA ARG A 31 -5.21 -17.94 3.80
C ARG A 31 -5.78 -18.16 5.20
N LEU A 32 -5.10 -18.97 6.02
CA LEU A 32 -5.50 -19.22 7.41
C LEU A 32 -5.19 -18.02 8.32
N ALA A 33 -4.12 -17.28 8.04
CA ALA A 33 -3.76 -16.07 8.78
C ALA A 33 -4.46 -14.81 8.24
N ASP A 34 -4.72 -14.76 6.93
CA ASP A 34 -5.33 -13.67 6.21
C ASP A 34 -6.17 -14.23 5.04
N PRO A 35 -7.49 -14.36 5.23
CA PRO A 35 -8.40 -14.85 4.18
C PRO A 35 -8.48 -13.94 2.95
N THR A 36 -8.07 -12.68 3.06
CA THR A 36 -8.18 -11.68 1.99
C THR A 36 -6.94 -11.65 1.09
N ALA A 37 -5.83 -12.24 1.51
CA ALA A 37 -4.60 -12.32 0.73
C ALA A 37 -4.72 -13.24 -0.49
N SER A 38 -4.65 -12.66 -1.69
CA SER A 38 -4.75 -13.36 -2.98
C SER A 38 -3.38 -13.86 -3.50
N VAL A 39 -2.62 -14.57 -2.69
CA VAL A 39 -1.33 -15.15 -3.12
C VAL A 39 -1.54 -16.54 -3.75
N VAL A 40 -1.07 -16.73 -4.98
CA VAL A 40 -1.11 -18.01 -5.71
C VAL A 40 0.27 -18.68 -5.78
N VAL A 41 0.29 -19.99 -6.01
CA VAL A 41 1.51 -20.82 -6.02
C VAL A 41 2.55 -20.35 -7.05
N SER A 42 2.12 -19.92 -8.24
CA SER A 42 2.99 -19.38 -9.27
C SER A 42 3.75 -18.14 -8.79
N THR A 43 3.05 -17.23 -8.09
CA THR A 43 3.63 -16.01 -7.52
C THR A 43 4.72 -16.30 -6.49
N ILE A 44 4.52 -17.32 -5.63
CA ILE A 44 5.53 -17.73 -4.65
C ILE A 44 6.79 -18.26 -5.34
N SER A 45 6.61 -19.09 -6.37
CA SER A 45 7.71 -19.63 -7.16
C SER A 45 8.52 -18.51 -7.83
N GLU A 46 7.85 -17.56 -8.49
CA GLU A 46 8.51 -16.42 -9.13
C GLU A 46 9.28 -15.53 -8.13
N THR A 47 8.67 -15.30 -6.96
CA THR A 47 9.24 -14.51 -5.87
C THR A 47 10.54 -15.13 -5.35
N LEU A 48 10.55 -16.44 -5.12
CA LEU A 48 11.74 -17.15 -4.64
C LEU A 48 12.85 -17.26 -5.69
N ASN A 49 12.48 -17.26 -6.97
CA ASN A 49 13.43 -17.31 -8.09
C ASN A 49 14.09 -15.96 -8.38
N GLY A 50 13.56 -14.85 -7.86
CA GLY A 50 14.21 -13.53 -7.96
C GLY A 50 14.20 -12.89 -9.34
N LYS A 51 13.29 -13.30 -10.24
CA LYS A 51 13.16 -12.70 -11.58
C LYS A 51 12.77 -11.22 -11.55
N ARG A 52 12.03 -10.82 -10.52
CA ARG A 52 11.53 -9.46 -10.31
C ARG A 52 11.33 -9.21 -8.82
N LEU A 53 11.47 -7.96 -8.39
CA LEU A 53 11.10 -7.57 -7.03
C LEU A 53 9.56 -7.62 -6.92
N PRO A 54 8.99 -8.51 -6.10
CA PRO A 54 7.55 -8.58 -5.93
C PRO A 54 7.05 -7.40 -5.12
N ARG A 55 5.75 -7.09 -5.22
CA ARG A 55 5.12 -6.06 -4.39
C ARG A 55 5.19 -6.44 -2.91
N TRP A 56 5.24 -5.44 -2.03
CA TRP A 56 5.24 -5.65 -0.58
C TRP A 56 4.09 -6.56 -0.12
N THR A 57 2.88 -6.33 -0.64
CA THR A 57 1.66 -7.12 -0.37
C THR A 57 1.78 -8.61 -0.69
N THR A 58 2.74 -8.99 -1.55
CA THR A 58 3.02 -10.40 -1.87
C THR A 58 4.06 -11.01 -0.94
N VAL A 59 5.12 -10.28 -0.61
CA VAL A 59 6.25 -10.81 0.18
C VAL A 59 5.98 -10.81 1.68
N GLU A 60 5.17 -9.88 2.17
CA GLU A 60 4.83 -9.78 3.59
C GLU A 60 4.09 -11.02 4.11
N PRO A 61 2.99 -11.50 3.47
CA PRO A 61 2.31 -12.71 3.93
C PRO A 61 3.22 -13.94 3.88
N ILE A 62 4.11 -14.03 2.87
CA ILE A 62 5.07 -15.12 2.74
C ILE A 62 6.08 -15.09 3.90
N ALA A 63 6.67 -13.93 4.21
CA ALA A 63 7.61 -13.78 5.32
C ALA A 63 6.94 -14.09 6.67
N ARG A 64 5.71 -13.61 6.87
CA ARG A 64 4.91 -13.86 8.07
C ARG A 64 4.70 -15.35 8.33
N VAL A 65 4.32 -16.14 7.32
CA VAL A 65 4.06 -17.58 7.53
C VAL A 65 5.32 -18.44 7.59
N LEU A 66 6.45 -17.94 7.08
CA LEU A 66 7.73 -18.66 7.12
C LEU A 66 8.54 -18.38 8.38
N GLY A 67 8.54 -17.15 8.90
CA GLY A 67 9.38 -16.77 10.03
C GLY A 67 8.72 -15.85 11.06
N GLY A 68 7.41 -15.61 10.96
CA GLY A 68 6.67 -14.81 11.93
C GLY A 68 6.99 -13.31 11.88
N PRO A 69 6.61 -12.54 12.92
CA PRO A 69 6.72 -11.08 12.94
C PRO A 69 8.15 -10.56 12.74
N ALA A 70 9.15 -11.20 13.37
CA ALA A 70 10.55 -10.79 13.23
C ALA A 70 11.06 -10.92 11.77
N ALA A 71 10.61 -11.95 11.05
CA ALA A 71 10.94 -12.09 9.64
C ALA A 71 10.24 -11.05 8.77
N VAL A 72 9.07 -10.53 9.16
CA VAL A 72 8.37 -9.45 8.45
C VAL A 72 9.14 -8.14 8.54
N GLU A 73 9.65 -7.78 9.72
CA GLU A 73 10.45 -6.55 9.89
C GLU A 73 11.73 -6.59 9.05
N GLU A 74 12.46 -7.72 9.09
CA GLU A 74 13.66 -7.91 8.28
C GLU A 74 13.32 -7.99 6.77
N CYS A 75 12.16 -8.55 6.41
CA CYS A 75 11.64 -8.54 5.04
C CYS A 75 11.42 -7.11 4.56
N LEU A 76 10.78 -6.26 5.37
CA LEU A 76 10.51 -4.86 5.02
C LEU A 76 11.80 -4.08 4.78
N ARG A 77 12.77 -4.24 5.68
CA ARG A 77 14.08 -3.58 5.57
C ARG A 77 14.80 -3.96 4.27
N ARG A 78 14.84 -5.25 3.94
CA ARG A 78 15.52 -5.75 2.73
C ARG A 78 14.75 -5.44 1.46
N TRP A 79 13.42 -5.48 1.50
CA TRP A 79 12.56 -5.12 0.38
C TRP A 79 12.75 -3.65 0.00
N LYS A 80 12.72 -2.73 0.99
CA LYS A 80 13.02 -1.30 0.77
C LYS A 80 14.40 -1.07 0.17
N GLN A 81 15.42 -1.82 0.61
CA GLN A 81 16.77 -1.73 0.05
C GLN A 81 16.83 -2.19 -1.42
N ALA A 82 16.11 -3.26 -1.77
CA ALA A 82 16.02 -3.75 -3.14
C ALA A 82 15.20 -2.81 -4.03
N ASP A 83 14.15 -2.19 -3.48
CA ASP A 83 13.28 -1.25 -4.19
C ASP A 83 14.01 0.07 -4.48
N ALA A 84 14.71 0.63 -3.49
CA ALA A 84 15.54 1.82 -3.67
C ALA A 84 16.63 1.64 -4.72
N ALA A 85 17.13 0.41 -4.92
CA ALA A 85 18.09 0.10 -5.97
C ALA A 85 17.48 -0.03 -7.37
N ARG A 86 16.15 -0.22 -7.47
CA ARG A 86 15.41 -0.22 -8.74
C ARG A 86 15.04 1.19 -9.20
N THR A 87 14.93 2.14 -8.30
CA THR A 87 14.77 3.57 -8.64
C THR A 87 16.14 4.10 -9.02
N PRO A 88 16.48 4.26 -10.31
CA PRO A 88 17.75 4.84 -10.67
C PRO A 88 17.81 6.25 -10.08
N THR A 89 18.78 6.47 -9.20
CA THR A 89 19.14 7.80 -8.75
C THR A 89 19.39 8.64 -9.99
N ALA A 90 18.51 9.62 -10.25
CA ALA A 90 18.70 10.64 -11.25
C ALA A 90 19.88 11.52 -10.81
N THR A 91 21.09 11.01 -10.99
CA THR A 91 22.32 11.78 -10.84
C THR A 91 22.56 12.51 -12.15
N GLN A 92 22.36 13.82 -12.06
CA GLN A 92 23.06 14.89 -12.77
C GLN A 92 22.69 15.15 -14.23
N SER A 93 21.75 16.08 -14.38
CA SER A 93 21.87 17.18 -15.34
C SER A 93 23.28 17.77 -15.29
N ASP A 94 24.08 17.47 -16.30
CA ASP A 94 25.18 18.34 -16.67
C ASP A 94 24.56 19.64 -17.21
N THR A 95 24.92 20.73 -16.56
CA THR A 95 24.44 22.08 -16.86
C THR A 95 25.34 22.66 -17.93
N ALA A 96 24.77 23.09 -19.06
CA ALA A 96 25.34 24.18 -19.85
C ALA A 96 24.23 25.18 -20.21
N PRO A 97 24.48 26.49 -20.03
CA PRO A 97 23.47 27.53 -20.21
C PRO A 97 23.27 27.87 -21.70
N THR A 98 22.00 28.03 -22.09
CA THR A 98 21.57 28.68 -23.33
C THR A 98 21.85 30.18 -23.27
N PRO A 99 22.34 30.80 -24.35
CA PRO A 99 22.00 32.18 -24.67
C PRO A 99 21.21 32.29 -25.98
N ASP A 100 20.03 32.89 -25.85
CA ASP A 100 19.20 33.68 -26.77
C ASP A 100 19.29 33.49 -28.31
N SER A 101 18.10 33.14 -28.84
CA SER A 101 17.41 33.53 -30.10
C SER A 101 18.04 34.61 -31.00
N PRO A 102 17.82 34.58 -32.35
CA PRO A 102 16.49 34.89 -32.90
C PRO A 102 16.09 34.17 -34.22
N ALA A 103 14.78 34.03 -34.45
CA ALA A 103 14.17 33.80 -35.78
C ALA A 103 14.10 35.14 -36.57
N PRO A 104 14.03 35.16 -37.92
CA PRO A 104 12.74 34.95 -38.61
C PRO A 104 12.80 34.36 -40.04
N GLY A 105 11.66 33.83 -40.52
CA GLY A 105 11.27 33.91 -41.95
C GLY A 105 11.17 32.60 -42.76
N PRO A 106 10.38 32.59 -43.86
CA PRO A 106 9.36 31.57 -44.14
C PRO A 106 9.55 30.79 -45.46
N GLU A 107 8.54 29.98 -45.82
CA GLU A 107 8.31 29.28 -47.11
C GLU A 107 9.09 27.94 -47.21
N THR A 108 8.54 26.80 -47.65
CA THR A 108 7.75 26.57 -48.86
C THR A 108 6.91 25.29 -48.78
N GLU A 109 5.71 25.44 -49.29
CA GLU A 109 4.72 24.47 -49.75
C GLU A 109 5.30 23.31 -50.60
N SER A 110 4.92 22.06 -50.31
CA SER A 110 4.71 21.04 -51.35
C SER A 110 3.92 19.86 -50.82
N ALA A 111 2.70 19.77 -51.32
CA ALA A 111 1.90 18.57 -51.37
C ALA A 111 2.62 17.46 -52.16
N VAL A 112 2.33 16.20 -51.83
CA VAL A 112 1.98 15.17 -52.84
C VAL A 112 1.23 14.04 -52.15
N ALA A 113 0.09 13.72 -52.77
CA ALA A 113 -0.79 12.61 -52.46
C ALA A 113 -0.15 11.26 -52.79
N GLY A 114 -0.59 10.21 -52.09
CA GLY A 114 -0.19 8.84 -52.38
C GLY A 114 -1.14 7.83 -51.73
N SER A 115 -2.34 7.70 -52.31
CA SER A 115 -3.27 6.62 -52.06
C SER A 115 -2.62 5.25 -52.31
N GLY A 116 -2.90 4.29 -51.44
CA GLY A 116 -2.49 2.90 -51.57
C GLY A 116 -3.47 1.98 -50.86
N THR A 117 -4.69 1.91 -51.37
CA THR A 117 -5.68 0.89 -51.03
C THR A 117 -5.15 -0.48 -51.43
N SER A 118 -5.18 -1.46 -50.53
CA SER A 118 -5.19 -2.87 -50.91
C SER A 118 -6.15 -3.64 -50.02
N HIS A 119 -7.08 -4.26 -50.70
CA HIS A 119 -8.22 -5.02 -50.22
C HIS A 119 -7.85 -6.48 -49.93
N SER A 120 -8.80 -7.13 -49.25
CA SER A 120 -9.15 -8.55 -49.30
C SER A 120 -8.37 -9.49 -48.39
N SER A 121 -8.96 -10.50 -47.77
CA SER A 121 -10.34 -10.95 -47.45
C SER A 121 -10.16 -12.41 -46.99
N ILE A 122 -11.20 -12.98 -46.38
CA ILE A 122 -11.48 -14.42 -46.18
C ILE A 122 -11.12 -14.96 -44.78
N ALA A 123 -12.13 -14.97 -43.91
CA ALA A 123 -12.47 -16.12 -43.03
C ALA A 123 -13.26 -17.16 -43.87
N PRO A 124 -13.70 -18.36 -43.40
CA PRO A 124 -13.71 -18.94 -42.05
C PRO A 124 -13.43 -20.47 -41.99
N GLY A 125 -13.59 -21.09 -40.81
CA GLY A 125 -13.75 -22.56 -40.65
C GLY A 125 -12.86 -23.12 -39.54
N GLY A 126 -13.28 -24.01 -38.65
CA GLY A 126 -14.52 -24.77 -38.56
C GLY A 126 -14.61 -25.45 -37.19
N GLY A 127 -15.82 -25.89 -36.84
CA GLY A 127 -16.10 -26.67 -35.65
C GLY A 127 -15.66 -28.13 -35.74
N GLY A 128 -15.84 -28.84 -34.63
CA GLY A 128 -15.58 -30.26 -34.41
C GLY A 128 -15.22 -30.45 -32.94
N GLU A 129 -16.16 -30.63 -32.02
CA GLU A 129 -17.02 -31.81 -31.81
C GLU A 129 -16.26 -33.04 -31.30
N ALA A 130 -16.70 -33.47 -30.11
CA ALA A 130 -16.62 -34.80 -29.49
C ALA A 130 -15.25 -35.45 -29.23
N ALA A 131 -14.97 -35.73 -27.95
CA ALA A 131 -15.08 -37.09 -27.41
C ALA A 131 -14.73 -37.11 -25.92
N ASP A 132 -15.78 -37.31 -25.13
CA ASP A 132 -15.76 -37.97 -23.82
C ASP A 132 -15.56 -39.48 -24.04
N PRO A 133 -14.74 -40.15 -23.22
CA PRO A 133 -15.17 -41.44 -22.72
C PRO A 133 -14.96 -41.57 -21.21
N ASP A 134 -16.08 -41.67 -20.50
CA ASP A 134 -16.49 -42.88 -19.78
C ASP A 134 -15.35 -43.82 -19.34
N GLN A 135 -15.08 -43.83 -18.04
CA GLN A 135 -14.68 -45.06 -17.38
C GLN A 135 -15.01 -45.04 -15.88
N GLY A 136 -16.02 -45.84 -15.53
CA GLY A 136 -15.78 -46.90 -14.56
C GLY A 136 -16.16 -46.60 -13.12
N ALA A 137 -17.40 -46.94 -12.81
CA ALA A 137 -17.88 -47.27 -11.47
C ALA A 137 -16.93 -48.20 -10.70
N ARG A 138 -16.79 -47.95 -9.39
CA ARG A 138 -16.85 -49.03 -8.40
C ARG A 138 -17.27 -48.49 -7.03
N GLU A 139 -18.46 -48.92 -6.66
CA GLU A 139 -18.94 -49.09 -5.30
C GLU A 139 -17.95 -49.98 -4.51
N ASP A 140 -17.67 -49.66 -3.25
CA ASP A 140 -18.08 -50.52 -2.12
C ASP A 140 -17.51 -50.08 -0.76
N GLU A 141 -18.36 -50.29 0.25
CA GLU A 141 -18.08 -50.55 1.67
C GLU A 141 -17.45 -49.48 2.59
N ALA A 142 -18.34 -48.82 3.34
CA ALA A 142 -18.24 -48.77 4.81
C ALA A 142 -19.08 -49.95 5.40
N PRO A 143 -19.06 -50.29 6.71
CA PRO A 143 -18.46 -49.61 7.87
C PRO A 143 -17.77 -50.57 8.87
N VAL A 144 -17.27 -50.07 10.03
CA VAL A 144 -17.45 -50.66 11.39
C VAL A 144 -16.58 -49.95 12.44
N HIS A 145 -17.21 -49.78 13.61
CA HIS A 145 -16.89 -49.12 14.87
C HIS A 145 -15.46 -49.20 15.49
N ALA A 146 -15.01 -48.04 16.04
CA ALA A 146 -14.52 -47.68 17.41
C ALA A 146 -13.68 -48.70 18.25
N PRO A 147 -12.88 -48.32 19.30
CA PRO A 147 -12.95 -47.09 20.13
C PRO A 147 -11.61 -46.49 20.70
N ARG A 148 -11.70 -45.24 21.18
CA ARG A 148 -11.21 -44.70 22.48
C ARG A 148 -9.73 -44.88 22.89
N ARG A 149 -9.01 -43.75 23.03
CA ARG A 149 -8.17 -43.43 24.22
C ARG A 149 -7.74 -41.95 24.26
N LYS A 150 -8.10 -41.28 25.37
CA LYS A 150 -7.51 -40.02 25.86
C LYS A 150 -6.21 -40.36 26.62
N PRO A 151 -5.22 -39.44 26.66
CA PRO A 151 -4.79 -38.93 27.98
C PRO A 151 -4.55 -37.41 27.96
N THR A 152 -5.22 -36.66 28.83
CA THR A 152 -4.73 -36.12 30.12
C THR A 152 -3.84 -34.88 30.00
N LEU A 153 -4.45 -33.77 30.40
CA LEU A 153 -3.84 -32.53 30.90
C LEU A 153 -2.62 -32.79 31.80
N VAL A 154 -1.53 -32.07 31.55
CA VAL A 154 -0.54 -31.72 32.57
C VAL A 154 -0.54 -30.20 32.67
N TRP A 155 -1.05 -29.72 33.82
CA TRP A 155 -0.96 -28.35 34.28
C TRP A 155 0.51 -28.00 34.52
N VAL A 156 1.04 -26.97 33.86
CA VAL A 156 2.26 -26.29 34.27
C VAL A 156 1.88 -24.86 34.61
N VAL A 157 1.74 -24.59 35.91
CA VAL A 157 1.68 -23.22 36.43
C VAL A 157 3.09 -22.85 36.86
N GLY A 158 3.76 -22.08 36.00
CA GLY A 158 5.04 -21.45 36.28
C GLY A 158 4.84 -19.94 36.40
N THR A 159 4.94 -19.45 37.63
CA THR A 159 5.02 -18.03 38.02
C THR A 159 6.26 -17.36 37.43
N VAL A 160 6.12 -16.21 36.77
CA VAL A 160 7.22 -15.22 36.66
C VAL A 160 6.65 -13.79 36.69
N THR A 161 6.80 -13.21 37.88
CA THR A 161 7.34 -11.87 38.18
C THR A 161 7.09 -10.69 37.25
N ALA A 162 6.46 -9.66 37.84
CA ALA A 162 6.26 -8.32 37.33
C ALA A 162 7.56 -7.54 37.07
N LEU A 163 7.57 -6.80 35.97
CA LEU A 163 8.36 -5.60 35.67
C LEU A 163 7.46 -4.80 34.71
N GLY A 164 6.82 -3.70 35.11
CA GLY A 164 7.51 -2.46 35.49
C GLY A 164 7.79 -1.66 34.22
N VAL A 165 6.75 -1.11 33.58
CA VAL A 165 6.92 -0.11 32.51
C VAL A 165 6.11 1.13 32.87
N ALA A 166 6.85 2.23 32.99
CA ALA A 166 6.39 3.54 33.37
C ALA A 166 5.29 4.06 32.45
N ALA A 167 4.19 4.53 33.05
CA ALA A 167 3.21 5.36 32.39
C ALA A 167 3.84 6.71 32.06
N ALA A 168 4.27 6.90 30.82
CA ALA A 168 4.53 8.23 30.29
C ALA A 168 3.17 8.89 30.00
N ALA A 169 2.79 9.83 30.87
CA ALA A 169 1.67 10.72 30.65
C ALA A 169 1.95 11.57 29.40
N TRP A 170 1.11 11.43 28.37
CA TRP A 170 1.03 12.39 27.27
C TRP A 170 -0.34 13.05 27.31
N GLY A 171 -0.30 14.38 27.25
CA GLY A 171 -1.37 15.29 27.60
C GLY A 171 -2.65 15.05 26.82
N ALA A 172 -3.76 15.27 27.53
CA ALA A 172 -5.08 15.40 26.95
C ALA A 172 -5.08 16.55 25.93
N VAL A 173 -5.18 16.21 24.64
CA VAL A 173 -5.71 17.14 23.65
C VAL A 173 -7.22 17.07 23.80
N THR A 174 -7.79 18.15 24.34
CA THR A 174 -9.22 18.33 24.48
C THR A 174 -9.88 18.24 23.11
N LEU A 175 -10.85 17.33 22.99
CA LEU A 175 -11.86 17.32 21.95
C LEU A 175 -12.53 18.70 21.87
N ILE A 176 -12.35 19.40 20.75
CA ILE A 176 -13.30 20.41 20.33
C ILE A 176 -14.40 19.66 19.57
N ASP A 177 -15.50 19.43 20.28
CA ASP A 177 -16.81 19.12 19.71
C ASP A 177 -17.35 20.44 19.13
N ASP A 178 -17.46 20.54 17.81
CA ASP A 178 -18.06 21.69 17.15
C ASP A 178 -19.22 21.22 16.27
N ARG A 179 -20.34 20.89 16.94
CA ARG A 179 -21.67 20.97 16.34
C ARG A 179 -22.29 22.31 16.73
N ASN A 180 -22.65 23.06 15.68
CA ASN A 180 -23.50 24.26 15.68
C ASN A 180 -22.98 25.49 16.42
N GLN A 181 -22.29 26.38 15.70
CA GLN A 181 -22.44 27.82 15.91
C GLN A 181 -22.69 28.57 14.60
N THR A 182 -23.84 29.23 14.57
CA THR A 182 -24.28 30.27 13.63
C THR A 182 -23.28 31.44 13.63
N PRO A 183 -22.92 32.03 12.48
CA PRO A 183 -21.89 33.07 12.43
C PRO A 183 -22.45 34.40 12.92
N THR A 184 -22.00 34.86 14.09
CA THR A 184 -22.14 36.27 14.50
C THR A 184 -20.77 36.93 14.37
N GLY A 185 -20.72 38.02 13.63
CA GLY A 185 -19.50 38.60 13.08
C GLY A 185 -18.55 39.29 14.06
N GLY A 186 -17.28 39.28 13.65
CA GLY A 186 -16.18 40.15 14.10
C GLY A 186 -15.08 39.42 14.90
N PRO A 187 -13.80 39.83 14.84
CA PRO A 187 -13.06 40.63 13.86
C PRO A 187 -12.19 39.73 12.94
N THR A 188 -11.74 40.30 11.81
CA THR A 188 -10.92 39.66 10.78
C THR A 188 -9.72 38.90 11.35
N ALA A 189 -9.85 37.57 11.46
CA ALA A 189 -8.74 36.68 11.76
C ALA A 189 -7.74 36.79 10.60
N GLY A 190 -6.54 37.29 10.92
CA GLY A 190 -5.44 37.31 9.96
C GLY A 190 -5.26 35.92 9.36
N THR A 191 -5.07 35.86 8.05
CA THR A 191 -4.84 34.60 7.33
C THR A 191 -3.78 33.79 8.09
N PRO A 192 -4.08 32.56 8.51
CA PRO A 192 -3.11 31.75 9.25
C PRO A 192 -1.87 31.58 8.39
N ARG A 193 -0.72 31.92 8.97
CA ARG A 193 0.59 31.88 8.31
C ARG A 193 0.95 30.41 8.08
N PHE A 194 1.41 30.08 6.87
CA PHE A 194 1.86 28.73 6.53
C PHE A 194 2.95 28.26 7.52
N GLU A 195 2.74 27.09 8.12
CA GLU A 195 3.68 26.48 9.07
C GLU A 195 4.31 25.22 8.47
N SER A 196 5.55 25.34 7.99
CA SER A 196 6.33 24.17 7.56
C SER A 196 6.64 23.26 8.74
N GLY A 197 6.48 21.96 8.56
CA GLY A 197 6.71 20.99 9.63
C GLY A 197 6.39 19.56 9.20
N SER A 198 6.68 18.62 10.09
CA SER A 198 6.30 17.21 9.94
C SER A 198 5.36 16.85 11.10
N TYR A 199 4.20 16.31 10.76
CA TYR A 199 3.13 16.01 11.70
C TYR A 199 2.72 14.55 11.53
N GLU A 200 2.62 13.84 12.65
CA GLU A 200 2.12 12.47 12.66
C GLU A 200 0.72 12.44 13.24
N THR A 201 -0.19 11.71 12.60
CA THR A 201 -1.58 11.61 13.05
C THR A 201 -2.17 10.23 12.82
N VAL A 202 -3.13 9.86 13.67
CA VAL A 202 -3.91 8.63 13.55
C VAL A 202 -5.38 9.00 13.34
N LEU A 203 -5.92 8.57 12.21
CA LEU A 203 -7.30 8.80 11.82
C LEU A 203 -8.11 7.51 11.83
N THR A 204 -9.33 7.60 12.33
CA THR A 204 -10.31 6.52 12.24
C THR A 204 -11.19 6.75 11.00
N VAL A 205 -11.29 5.72 10.16
CA VAL A 205 -12.06 5.74 8.92
C VAL A 205 -13.51 6.16 9.20
N ASN A 206 -14.05 7.06 8.38
CA ASN A 206 -15.41 7.60 8.45
C ASN A 206 -15.80 8.33 9.76
N LYS A 207 -14.87 8.57 10.68
CA LYS A 207 -15.18 9.22 11.97
C LYS A 207 -14.45 10.54 12.18
N LYS A 208 -13.15 10.58 11.88
CA LYS A 208 -12.29 11.73 12.21
C LYS A 208 -11.68 12.38 10.98
N SER A 209 -11.45 13.69 11.08
CA SER A 209 -10.61 14.45 10.18
C SER A 209 -9.42 15.02 10.94
N TRP A 210 -8.28 15.14 10.26
CA TRP A 210 -7.15 15.91 10.75
C TRP A 210 -7.13 17.27 10.06
N ALA A 211 -6.65 18.28 10.77
CA ALA A 211 -6.35 19.59 10.21
C ALA A 211 -4.93 20.00 10.60
N SER A 212 -4.22 20.67 9.69
CA SER A 212 -2.92 21.27 10.00
C SER A 212 -3.06 22.37 11.05
N PRO A 213 -1.98 22.74 11.78
CA PRO A 213 -2.03 23.79 12.80
C PRO A 213 -2.51 25.15 12.26
N ASP A 214 -2.16 25.45 11.01
CA ASP A 214 -2.61 26.64 10.29
C ASP A 214 -4.04 26.51 9.72
N GLY A 215 -4.69 25.35 9.87
CA GLY A 215 -6.05 25.08 9.40
C GLY A 215 -6.21 25.01 7.87
N ASN A 216 -5.11 25.15 7.11
CA ASN A 216 -5.14 25.20 5.66
C ASN A 216 -5.36 23.83 5.04
N VAL A 217 -4.77 22.77 5.60
CA VAL A 217 -4.93 21.40 5.12
C VAL A 217 -5.95 20.68 5.99
N ARG A 218 -6.92 20.01 5.36
CA ARG A 218 -7.80 19.05 6.02
C ARG A 218 -7.72 17.70 5.33
N ILE A 219 -7.60 16.65 6.13
CA ILE A 219 -7.51 15.27 5.65
C ILE A 219 -8.66 14.47 6.26
N ARG A 220 -9.38 13.75 5.41
CA ARG A 220 -10.42 12.78 5.78
C ARG A 220 -10.10 11.43 5.19
N VAL A 221 -10.50 10.38 5.89
CA VAL A 221 -10.33 8.99 5.45
C VAL A 221 -11.71 8.36 5.27
N PRO A 222 -12.34 8.48 4.09
CA PRO A 222 -13.62 7.84 3.79
C PRO A 222 -13.58 6.30 3.72
N GLY A 223 -12.41 5.72 3.48
CA GLY A 223 -12.23 4.28 3.40
C GLY A 223 -10.78 3.91 3.63
N ALA A 224 -10.53 2.69 4.09
CA ALA A 224 -9.19 2.14 4.11
C ALA A 224 -9.21 0.63 3.94
N SER A 225 -8.13 0.14 3.36
CA SER A 225 -7.84 -1.27 3.18
C SER A 225 -6.44 -1.55 3.73
N THR A 226 -6.26 -2.67 4.42
CA THR A 226 -4.92 -3.12 4.83
C THR A 226 -4.07 -3.57 3.64
N SER A 227 -4.70 -3.92 2.51
CA SER A 227 -4.01 -4.30 1.27
C SER A 227 -3.68 -3.12 0.37
N ASP A 228 -4.63 -2.18 0.23
CA ASP A 228 -4.56 -1.11 -0.78
C ASP A 228 -4.21 0.26 -0.19
N GLY A 229 -4.22 0.38 1.14
CA GLY A 229 -4.03 1.64 1.85
C GLY A 229 -5.33 2.43 2.06
N PRO A 230 -5.24 3.64 2.62
CA PRO A 230 -6.38 4.53 2.79
C PRO A 230 -6.80 5.20 1.49
N THR A 231 -8.10 5.39 1.34
CA THR A 231 -8.66 6.41 0.46
C THR A 231 -8.66 7.72 1.23
N LEU A 232 -7.92 8.70 0.74
CA LEU A 232 -7.80 10.03 1.33
C LEU A 232 -8.65 11.03 0.56
N PHE A 233 -9.29 11.92 1.30
CA PHE A 233 -9.89 13.14 0.78
C PHE A 233 -9.19 14.32 1.42
N VAL A 234 -8.51 15.12 0.60
CA VAL A 234 -7.66 16.23 1.07
C VAL A 234 -8.21 17.54 0.53
N THR A 235 -8.39 18.50 1.41
CA THR A 235 -8.85 19.84 1.06
C THR A 235 -7.81 20.84 1.54
N THR A 236 -7.38 21.69 0.62
CA THR A 236 -6.56 22.89 0.89
C THR A 236 -7.37 24.13 0.47
N PRO A 237 -6.91 25.37 0.75
CA PRO A 237 -7.64 26.57 0.34
C PRO A 237 -7.77 26.70 -1.18
N SER A 238 -6.88 26.07 -1.95
CA SER A 238 -6.82 26.22 -3.41
C SER A 238 -7.07 24.93 -4.18
N VAL A 239 -6.95 23.76 -3.54
CA VAL A 239 -7.08 22.45 -4.19
C VAL A 239 -7.95 21.55 -3.34
N SER A 240 -8.94 20.91 -3.97
CA SER A 240 -9.69 19.80 -3.38
C SER A 240 -9.37 18.53 -4.15
N CYS A 241 -8.62 17.63 -3.53
CA CYS A 241 -8.25 16.38 -4.15
C CYS A 241 -9.46 15.44 -4.22
N PRO A 242 -9.75 14.82 -5.38
CA PRO A 242 -10.70 13.74 -5.44
C PRO A 242 -10.25 12.61 -4.51
N GLN A 243 -11.20 11.76 -4.10
CA GLN A 243 -10.89 10.61 -3.26
C GLN A 243 -9.81 9.75 -3.92
N THR A 244 -8.64 9.71 -3.29
CA THR A 244 -7.44 9.10 -3.86
C THR A 244 -6.94 8.00 -2.94
N THR A 245 -6.82 6.79 -3.46
CA THR A 245 -6.21 5.68 -2.73
C THR A 245 -4.69 5.82 -2.77
N VAL A 246 -4.07 5.83 -1.60
CA VAL A 246 -2.61 5.97 -1.45
C VAL A 246 -2.09 4.70 -0.79
N ALA A 247 -1.24 3.95 -1.49
CA ALA A 247 -0.72 2.71 -0.94
C ALA A 247 0.14 2.96 0.31
N ILE A 248 0.28 1.92 1.15
CA ILE A 248 1.12 1.99 2.34
C ILE A 248 2.59 2.17 1.92
N GLY A 249 3.24 3.21 2.45
CA GLY A 249 4.59 3.61 2.08
C GLY A 249 4.67 4.60 0.92
N ASP A 250 3.59 4.78 0.16
CA ASP A 250 3.49 5.80 -0.88
C ASP A 250 3.07 7.14 -0.27
N ALA A 251 3.31 8.21 -1.05
CA ALA A 251 2.99 9.57 -0.65
C ALA A 251 2.10 10.24 -1.69
N LEU A 252 1.06 10.93 -1.21
CA LEU A 252 0.26 11.88 -1.97
C LEU A 252 0.87 13.28 -1.82
N VAL A 253 1.15 13.93 -2.93
CA VAL A 253 1.68 15.29 -2.97
C VAL A 253 0.58 16.23 -3.46
N VAL A 254 0.25 17.21 -2.62
CA VAL A 254 -0.73 18.25 -2.92
C VAL A 254 0.02 19.56 -3.11
N PRO A 255 0.18 20.04 -4.35
CA PRO A 255 0.74 21.36 -4.59
C PRO A 255 -0.26 22.43 -4.17
N GLU A 256 0.19 23.53 -3.56
CA GLU A 256 -0.65 24.72 -3.44
C GLU A 256 -0.66 25.47 -4.77
N ALA A 257 -1.77 26.16 -5.08
CA ALA A 257 -1.96 26.81 -6.38
C ALA A 257 -0.93 27.90 -6.72
N SER A 258 -0.24 28.44 -5.71
CA SER A 258 0.86 29.39 -5.93
C SER A 258 2.17 28.71 -6.39
N GLY A 259 2.24 27.39 -6.33
CA GLY A 259 3.45 26.59 -6.64
C GLY A 259 4.61 26.78 -5.65
N SER A 260 4.44 27.61 -4.61
CA SER A 260 5.49 27.97 -3.67
C SER A 260 5.56 27.06 -2.43
N SER A 261 4.51 26.29 -2.20
CA SER A 261 4.27 25.45 -1.03
C SER A 261 3.66 24.11 -1.46
N TRP A 262 3.98 23.08 -0.70
CA TRP A 262 3.51 21.73 -0.94
C TRP A 262 3.17 21.04 0.37
N THR A 263 2.21 20.13 0.30
CA THR A 263 1.89 19.19 1.38
C THR A 263 2.10 17.77 0.88
N ARG A 264 2.86 16.97 1.62
CA ARG A 264 3.10 15.55 1.35
C ARG A 264 2.46 14.72 2.44
N ILE A 265 1.62 13.77 2.05
CA ILE A 265 0.89 12.89 2.97
C ILE A 265 1.35 11.46 2.70
N THR A 266 2.06 10.86 3.66
CA THR A 266 2.59 9.50 3.55
C THR A 266 1.77 8.56 4.42
N THR A 267 1.28 7.47 3.84
CA THR A 267 0.60 6.42 4.60
C THR A 267 1.65 5.55 5.29
N LEU A 268 1.74 5.64 6.62
CA LEU A 268 2.68 4.83 7.39
C LEU A 268 2.13 3.44 7.70
N LYS A 269 0.84 3.37 8.07
CA LYS A 269 0.22 2.12 8.54
C LYS A 269 -1.30 2.17 8.42
N VAL A 270 -1.90 1.03 8.10
CA VAL A 270 -3.36 0.80 8.19
C VAL A 270 -3.59 -0.46 9.01
N TRP A 271 -4.52 -0.42 9.97
CA TRP A 271 -4.88 -1.60 10.76
C TRP A 271 -6.34 -1.56 11.19
N ALA A 272 -6.93 -2.74 11.33
CA ALA A 272 -8.19 -2.92 12.03
C ALA A 272 -7.92 -3.08 13.53
N GLN A 273 -8.76 -2.51 14.38
CA GLN A 273 -8.82 -2.88 15.79
C GLN A 273 -10.00 -3.83 16.00
N ASP A 274 -9.71 -5.03 16.48
CA ASP A 274 -10.76 -5.97 16.87
C ASP A 274 -11.58 -5.37 18.01
N THR A 275 -12.85 -5.16 17.76
CA THR A 275 -13.84 -4.83 18.78
C THR A 275 -14.35 -6.15 19.36
N PRO A 276 -14.10 -6.43 20.67
CA PRO A 276 -14.76 -7.55 21.31
C PRO A 276 -16.27 -7.28 21.22
N ASN A 277 -17.04 -8.28 20.78
CA ASN A 277 -18.52 -8.31 20.67
C ASN A 277 -19.14 -8.19 19.26
N GLY A 278 -18.35 -8.30 18.18
CA GLY A 278 -18.94 -8.40 16.82
C GLY A 278 -19.52 -7.09 16.27
N GLU A 279 -19.17 -5.96 16.90
CA GLU A 279 -19.32 -4.62 16.32
C GLU A 279 -18.48 -4.50 15.03
N PRO A 280 -18.84 -3.62 14.09
CA PRO A 280 -17.98 -3.32 12.96
C PRO A 280 -16.58 -2.92 13.45
N PHE A 281 -15.54 -3.55 12.91
CA PHE A 281 -14.17 -3.22 13.27
C PHE A 281 -13.86 -1.81 12.79
N ASP A 282 -13.26 -1.00 13.67
CA ASP A 282 -12.77 0.31 13.30
C ASP A 282 -11.44 0.15 12.56
N MET A 283 -11.34 0.82 11.41
CA MET A 283 -10.11 0.92 10.65
C MET A 283 -9.38 2.20 11.06
N TYR A 284 -8.09 2.06 11.35
CA TYR A 284 -7.21 3.14 11.75
C TYR A 284 -6.10 3.30 10.72
N VAL A 285 -5.73 4.56 10.50
CA VAL A 285 -4.74 4.96 9.51
C VAL A 285 -3.77 5.92 10.17
N GLN A 286 -2.50 5.58 10.16
CA GLN A 286 -1.41 6.43 10.61
C GLN A 286 -0.79 7.12 9.41
N LEU A 287 -0.78 8.45 9.45
CA LEU A 287 -0.28 9.31 8.39
C LEU A 287 0.86 10.17 8.92
N GLN A 288 1.85 10.40 8.08
CA GLN A 288 2.81 11.49 8.24
C GLN A 288 2.47 12.58 7.22
N VAL A 289 2.35 13.82 7.69
CA VAL A 289 2.05 15.00 6.89
C VAL A 289 3.24 15.95 6.98
N ASP A 290 3.93 16.13 5.86
CA ASP A 290 5.03 17.07 5.73
C ASP A 290 4.57 18.30 4.94
N GLN A 291 4.82 19.50 5.47
CA GLN A 291 4.54 20.77 4.81
C GLN A 291 5.85 21.50 4.54
N GLY A 292 6.06 21.94 3.30
CA GLY A 292 7.27 22.64 2.90
C GLY A 292 7.05 23.67 1.81
N THR A 293 8.12 24.39 1.48
CA THR A 293 8.16 25.35 0.37
C THR A 293 9.17 24.94 -0.68
N GLY A 294 9.07 25.52 -1.88
CA GLY A 294 9.96 25.23 -3.00
C GLY A 294 9.55 24.00 -3.81
N ARG A 295 10.54 23.28 -4.35
CA ARG A 295 10.28 22.10 -5.21
C ARG A 295 9.57 21.00 -4.40
N ALA A 296 8.40 20.59 -4.86
CA ALA A 296 7.67 19.50 -4.26
C ALA A 296 8.46 18.17 -4.35
N PRO A 297 8.44 17.34 -3.30
CA PRO A 297 9.05 16.02 -3.33
C PRO A 297 8.30 15.08 -4.29
N GLU A 298 8.94 13.98 -4.68
CA GLU A 298 8.30 12.96 -5.53
C GLU A 298 7.17 12.23 -4.78
N GLY A 299 6.10 11.92 -5.51
CA GLY A 299 4.96 11.16 -5.02
C GLY A 299 3.83 11.15 -6.04
N GLN A 300 2.73 10.49 -5.69
CA GLN A 300 1.51 10.55 -6.47
C GLN A 300 0.95 11.97 -6.37
N GLU A 301 0.78 12.64 -7.49
CA GLU A 301 0.18 13.97 -7.51
C GLU A 301 -1.34 13.88 -7.34
N CYS A 302 -1.88 14.83 -6.58
CA CYS A 302 -3.31 15.05 -6.54
C CYS A 302 -3.78 15.53 -7.92
N ALA A 303 -4.59 14.72 -8.60
CA ALA A 303 -5.23 15.10 -9.86
C ALA A 303 -6.26 16.20 -9.57
N SER A 304 -5.98 17.42 -10.03
CA SER A 304 -6.87 18.58 -9.98
C SER A 304 -7.89 18.57 -11.11
#